data_AF-A0A2N9XR67-F1
#
_entry.id   AF-A0A2N9XR67-F1
#
_cell.length_a   1.000
_cell.length_b   1.000
_cell.length_c   1.000
_cell.angle_alpha   90.00
_cell.angle_beta   90.00
_cell.angle_gamma   90.00
#
_symmetry.space_group_name_H-M   'P 1'
#
loop_
_entity.id
_entity.type
_entity.pdbx_description
1 polymer ?
#
loop_
_entity_poly.entity_id
_entity_poly.type
_entity_poly.pdbx_seq_one_letter_code
_entity_poly.pdbx_strand_id
1 'polypeptide(L)'
;MYVGESHECVAVVKYFAKAPQTTIWKKDARVKGNNSIRPGTAIATFDSRGKYYGHAAIYINQTAADINVYDQWNGMPLHYRPIFFKGHGYVSNDGDQFYVIE
;
A
#
# COMPACT_ATOMS: atom_id res chain seq x y z
N MET A 1 16.84 3.75 5.72
CA MET A 1 17.38 2.49 5.14
C MET A 1 16.44 2.05 4.03
N TYR A 2 16.96 1.57 2.90
CA TYR A 2 16.14 0.93 1.86
C TYR A 2 15.95 -0.56 2.16
N VAL A 3 14.79 -1.11 1.83
CA VAL A 3 14.42 -2.52 2.09
C VAL A 3 14.02 -3.24 0.81
N GLY A 4 14.49 -4.49 0.70
CA GLY A 4 14.11 -5.43 -0.37
C GLY A 4 15.01 -5.36 -1.60
N GLU A 5 14.54 -5.94 -2.69
CA GLU A 5 15.27 -6.12 -3.96
C GLU A 5 15.46 -4.82 -4.77
N SER A 6 14.80 -3.72 -4.37
CA SER A 6 14.91 -2.42 -5.03
C SER A 6 14.58 -1.28 -4.06
N HIS A 7 14.76 -0.04 -4.50
CA HIS A 7 14.37 1.17 -3.74
C HIS A 7 12.87 1.51 -3.88
N GLU A 8 12.05 0.58 -4.36
CA GLU A 8 10.63 0.80 -4.66
C GLU A 8 9.71 0.32 -3.55
N CYS A 9 8.46 0.78 -3.60
CA CYS A 9 7.41 0.45 -2.65
C CYS A 9 7.08 -1.05 -2.60
N VAL A 10 7.11 -1.70 -3.77
CA VAL A 10 6.85 -3.14 -3.93
C VAL A 10 7.88 -3.99 -3.18
N ALA A 11 9.14 -3.55 -3.11
CA ALA A 11 10.21 -4.30 -2.47
C ALA A 11 9.98 -4.45 -0.96
N VAL A 12 9.44 -3.40 -0.31
CA VAL A 12 9.02 -3.41 1.10
C VAL A 12 7.92 -4.45 1.32
N VAL A 13 6.88 -4.43 0.46
CA VAL A 13 5.74 -5.34 0.58
C VAL A 13 6.15 -6.80 0.39
N LYS A 14 6.95 -7.10 -0.63
CA LYS A 14 7.50 -8.45 -0.84
C LYS A 14 8.36 -8.92 0.35
N TYR A 15 9.16 -8.02 0.92
CA TYR A 15 10.07 -8.37 2.00
C TYR A 15 9.33 -8.68 3.33
N PHE A 16 8.43 -7.79 3.75
CA PHE A 16 7.74 -7.87 5.04
C PHE A 16 6.51 -8.76 5.02
N ALA A 17 5.66 -8.65 3.99
CA ALA A 17 4.44 -9.45 3.90
C ALA A 17 4.65 -10.78 3.17
N LYS A 18 5.88 -11.09 2.73
CA LYS A 18 6.22 -12.27 1.92
C LYS A 18 5.35 -12.37 0.66
N ALA A 19 4.93 -11.22 0.14
CA ALA A 19 4.07 -11.15 -1.03
C ALA A 19 4.82 -11.68 -2.27
N PRO A 20 4.11 -12.36 -3.18
CA PRO A 20 4.71 -12.87 -4.42
C PRO A 20 4.90 -11.74 -5.45
N GLN A 21 5.20 -12.08 -6.71
CA GLN A 21 5.31 -11.10 -7.79
C GLN A 21 3.99 -10.34 -8.01
N THR A 22 4.08 -9.04 -8.34
CA THR A 22 2.92 -8.15 -8.48
C THR A 22 1.94 -8.58 -9.57
N THR A 23 2.38 -9.37 -10.54
CA THR A 23 1.56 -9.91 -11.63
C THR A 23 0.47 -10.86 -11.15
N ILE A 24 0.60 -11.43 -9.96
CA ILE A 24 -0.39 -12.36 -9.38
C ILE A 24 -1.18 -11.75 -8.23
N TRP A 25 -0.88 -10.52 -7.82
CA TRP A 25 -1.63 -9.83 -6.77
C TRP A 25 -3.06 -9.57 -7.23
N LYS A 26 -4.01 -9.88 -6.36
CA LYS A 26 -5.42 -9.61 -6.59
C LYS A 26 -5.92 -8.53 -5.64
N LYS A 27 -6.85 -7.73 -6.18
CA LYS A 27 -7.60 -6.73 -5.43
C LYS A 27 -8.66 -7.41 -4.58
N ASP A 28 -8.52 -7.35 -3.27
CA ASP A 28 -9.53 -7.86 -2.32
C ASP A 28 -10.26 -6.70 -1.60
N ALA A 29 -10.36 -6.74 -0.27
CA ALA A 29 -11.17 -5.82 0.50
C ALA A 29 -10.62 -4.40 0.42
N ARG A 30 -11.54 -3.42 0.31
CA ARG A 30 -11.19 -2.00 0.39
C ARG A 30 -10.64 -1.69 1.77
N VAL A 31 -9.55 -0.91 1.85
CA VAL A 31 -8.94 -0.55 3.13
C VAL A 31 -9.83 0.41 3.90
N LYS A 32 -10.29 1.48 3.24
CA LYS A 32 -11.12 2.52 3.86
C LYS A 32 -12.36 1.97 4.55
N GLY A 33 -12.45 2.21 5.86
CA GLY A 33 -13.58 1.81 6.71
C GLY A 33 -13.57 0.33 7.12
N ASN A 34 -12.58 -0.45 6.69
CA ASN A 34 -12.43 -1.85 7.09
C ASN A 34 -11.59 -1.96 8.37
N ASN A 35 -12.29 -1.97 9.51
CA ASN A 35 -11.66 -2.07 10.83
C ASN A 35 -11.14 -3.48 11.19
N SER A 36 -11.29 -4.46 10.29
CA SER A 36 -10.81 -5.84 10.51
C SER A 36 -9.40 -6.07 9.95
N ILE A 37 -8.82 -5.11 9.23
CA ILE A 37 -7.46 -5.22 8.67
C ILE A 37 -6.45 -5.16 9.80
N ARG A 38 -5.52 -6.13 9.80
CA ARG A 38 -4.49 -6.23 10.82
C ARG A 38 -3.28 -5.36 10.44
N PRO A 39 -2.60 -4.72 11.41
CA PRO A 39 -1.30 -4.11 11.16
C PRO A 39 -0.34 -5.15 10.56
N GLY A 40 0.44 -4.74 9.56
CA GLY A 40 1.32 -5.62 8.79
C GLY A 40 0.71 -6.15 7.48
N THR A 41 -0.59 -5.95 7.24
CA THR A 41 -1.24 -6.39 5.99
C THR A 41 -0.69 -5.62 4.78
N ALA A 42 -0.42 -6.35 3.69
CA ALA A 42 -0.03 -5.77 2.42
C ALA A 42 -1.24 -5.10 1.73
N ILE A 43 -1.07 -3.85 1.32
CA ILE A 43 -2.09 -3.09 0.59
C ILE A 43 -1.49 -2.47 -0.66
N ALA A 44 -2.30 -2.28 -1.70
CA ALA A 44 -1.89 -1.62 -2.93
C ALA A 44 -3.04 -0.91 -3.63
N THR A 45 -2.67 -0.08 -4.60
CA THR A 45 -3.59 0.50 -5.57
C THR A 45 -3.66 -0.38 -6.81
N PHE A 46 -4.84 -0.41 -7.43
CA PHE A 46 -5.15 -1.28 -8.57
C PHE A 46 -5.82 -0.49 -9.68
N ASP A 47 -5.57 -0.87 -10.94
CA ASP A 47 -6.20 -0.27 -12.11
C ASP A 47 -7.68 -0.73 -12.29
N SER A 48 -8.35 -0.22 -13.33
CA SER A 48 -9.73 -0.56 -13.66
C SER A 48 -9.93 -2.05 -14.01
N ARG A 49 -8.86 -2.77 -14.32
CA ARG A 49 -8.84 -4.21 -14.62
C ARG A 49 -8.48 -5.05 -13.39
N GLY A 50 -8.30 -4.43 -12.23
CA GLY A 50 -7.94 -5.09 -10.97
C GLY A 50 -6.48 -5.53 -10.89
N LYS A 51 -5.59 -5.00 -11.74
CA LYS A 51 -4.15 -5.29 -11.69
C LYS A 51 -3.42 -4.24 -10.86
N TYR A 52 -2.34 -4.65 -10.20
CA TYR A 52 -1.47 -3.74 -9.45
C TYR A 52 -1.07 -2.53 -10.33
N TYR A 53 -1.26 -1.33 -9.80
CA TYR A 53 -0.92 -0.09 -10.49
C TYR A 53 -0.66 1.02 -9.48
N GLY A 54 0.51 1.67 -9.55
CA GLY A 54 0.80 2.88 -8.77
C GLY A 54 1.63 2.62 -7.52
N HIS A 55 1.03 2.12 -6.44
CA HIS A 55 1.68 2.05 -5.13
C HIS A 55 1.33 0.81 -4.32
N ALA A 56 2.27 0.38 -3.48
CA ALA A 56 2.08 -0.68 -2.50
C ALA A 56 2.64 -0.25 -1.14
N ALA A 57 2.02 -0.67 -0.05
CA ALA A 57 2.46 -0.31 1.29
C ALA A 57 2.12 -1.39 2.32
N ILE A 58 2.73 -1.29 3.50
CA ILE A 58 2.35 -2.09 4.66
C ILE A 58 1.39 -1.28 5.52
N TYR A 59 0.17 -1.78 5.68
CA TYR A 59 -0.86 -1.16 6.51
C TYR A 59 -0.49 -1.21 7.99
N ILE A 60 -0.74 -0.13 8.73
CA ILE A 60 -0.58 -0.08 10.19
C ILE A 60 -1.92 0.11 10.87
N ASN A 61 -2.62 1.19 10.54
CA ASN A 61 -3.97 1.47 11.02
C ASN A 61 -4.64 2.48 10.07
N GLN A 62 -5.86 2.87 10.38
CA GLN A 62 -6.55 3.96 9.69
C GLN A 62 -7.39 4.75 10.69
N THR A 63 -7.65 6.00 10.33
CA THR A 63 -8.57 6.90 11.02
C THR A 63 -9.79 7.16 10.12
N ALA A 64 -10.67 8.08 10.52
CA ALA A 64 -11.71 8.58 9.61
C ALA A 64 -11.14 9.42 8.44
N ALA A 65 -9.90 9.90 8.55
CA ALA A 65 -9.27 10.85 7.63
C ALA A 65 -8.16 10.24 6.76
N ASP A 66 -7.48 9.20 7.23
CA ASP A 66 -6.27 8.69 6.59
C ASP A 66 -6.03 7.19 6.82
N ILE A 67 -5.16 6.60 6.01
CA ILE A 67 -4.52 5.31 6.23
C ILE A 67 -3.07 5.57 6.64
N ASN A 68 -2.64 4.99 7.75
CA ASN A 68 -1.26 5.04 8.18
C ASN A 68 -0.49 3.81 7.71
N VAL A 69 0.63 4.06 7.05
CA VAL A 69 1.39 3.01 6.37
C VAL A 69 2.90 3.13 6.60
N TYR A 70 3.59 2.01 6.40
CA TYR A 70 5.01 2.04 6.04
C TYR A 70 5.16 1.83 4.53
N ASP A 71 5.91 2.71 3.90
CA ASP A 71 6.28 2.58 2.50
C ASP A 71 7.67 3.19 2.21
N GLN A 72 8.06 3.07 0.95
CA GLN A 72 9.35 3.49 0.42
C GLN A 72 9.17 3.80 -1.07
N TRP A 73 9.98 4.70 -1.61
CA TRP A 73 10.13 4.88 -3.05
C TRP A 73 11.51 5.45 -3.36
N ASN A 74 11.85 5.55 -4.65
CA ASN A 74 13.13 6.12 -5.05
C ASN A 74 13.30 7.55 -4.52
N GLY A 75 14.27 7.77 -3.65
CA GLY A 75 14.53 9.06 -2.99
C GLY A 75 13.94 9.18 -1.59
N MET A 76 13.10 8.24 -1.15
CA MET A 76 12.56 8.20 0.22
C MET A 76 12.71 6.79 0.80
N PRO A 77 13.65 6.59 1.74
CA PRO A 77 13.80 5.31 2.44
C PRO A 77 12.54 4.90 3.19
N LEU A 78 12.51 3.65 3.68
CA LEU A 78 11.40 3.16 4.49
C LEU A 78 11.05 4.13 5.62
N HIS A 79 9.82 4.62 5.63
CA HIS A 79 9.33 5.56 6.63
C HIS A 79 7.82 5.38 6.84
N TYR A 80 7.36 5.91 7.97
CA TYR A 80 5.94 6.00 8.28
C TYR A 80 5.36 7.25 7.63
N ARG A 81 4.21 7.13 6.98
CA ARG A 81 3.43 8.30 6.57
C ARG A 81 1.91 8.05 6.59
N PRO A 82 1.12 9.11 6.85
CA PRO A 82 -0.31 9.09 6.58
C PRO A 82 -0.59 9.28 5.08
N ILE A 83 -1.57 8.55 4.57
CA ILE A 83 -2.16 8.74 3.24
C ILE A 83 -3.62 9.15 3.45
N PHE A 84 -3.93 10.42 3.16
CA PHE A 84 -5.26 10.97 3.39
C PHE A 84 -6.30 10.39 2.41
N PHE A 85 -7.50 10.17 2.92
CA PHE A 85 -8.68 9.93 2.09
C PHE A 85 -9.06 11.19 1.31
N LYS A 86 -9.65 10.99 0.14
CA LYS A 86 -9.86 12.06 -0.85
C LYS A 86 -8.53 12.78 -1.15
N GLY A 87 -7.45 12.02 -1.16
CA GLY A 87 -6.12 12.56 -1.38
C GLY A 87 -6.02 13.18 -2.77
N HIS A 88 -5.17 14.19 -2.90
CA HIS A 88 -5.00 14.92 -4.15
C HIS A 88 -3.79 14.40 -4.94
N GLY A 89 -3.92 14.38 -6.27
CA GLY A 89 -2.84 14.03 -7.18
C GLY A 89 -2.87 12.56 -7.64
N TYR A 90 -1.73 11.88 -7.56
CA TYR A 90 -1.55 10.53 -8.06
C TYR A 90 -2.16 9.49 -7.10
N VAL A 91 -2.56 8.31 -7.63
CA VAL A 91 -3.24 7.25 -6.87
C VAL A 91 -2.49 6.82 -5.60
N SER A 92 -1.16 6.94 -5.58
CA SER A 92 -0.29 6.65 -4.44
C SER A 92 -0.53 7.52 -3.20
N ASN A 93 -1.20 8.65 -3.37
CA ASN A 93 -1.49 9.64 -2.32
C ASN A 93 -2.98 9.72 -1.98
N ASP A 94 -3.82 8.90 -2.60
CA ASP A 94 -5.25 8.84 -2.31
C ASP A 94 -5.60 7.54 -1.58
N GLY A 95 -5.86 7.67 -0.27
CA GLY A 95 -6.22 6.55 0.60
C GLY A 95 -7.48 5.82 0.12
N ASP A 96 -8.34 6.47 -0.67
CA ASP A 96 -9.53 5.85 -1.23
C ASP A 96 -9.23 4.75 -2.27
N GLN A 97 -8.03 4.73 -2.83
CA GLN A 97 -7.60 3.81 -3.89
C GLN A 97 -6.95 2.52 -3.38
N PHE A 98 -6.76 2.37 -2.06
CA PHE A 98 -6.06 1.23 -1.48
C PHE A 98 -6.99 0.06 -1.16
N TYR A 99 -6.51 -1.13 -1.53
CA TYR A 99 -7.15 -2.42 -1.29
C TYR A 99 -6.13 -3.40 -0.71
N VAL A 100 -6.60 -4.39 0.04
CA VAL A 100 -5.79 -5.52 0.51
C VAL A 100 -5.32 -6.33 -0.69
N ILE A 101 -4.07 -6.79 -0.62
CA ILE A 101 -3.49 -7.73 -1.59
C ILE A 101 -3.84 -9.16 -1.16
N GLU A 102 -4.44 -9.92 -2.08
CA GLU A 102 -4.61 -11.39 -2.01
C GLU A 102 -3.63 -12.11 -2.96
#